data_AF-A0A7X1NIZ3-F1
#
_entry.id   AF-A0A7X1NIZ3-F1
#
_cell.length_a   1.000
_cell.length_b   1.000
_cell.length_c   1.000
_cell.angle_alpha   90.00
_cell.angle_beta   90.00
_cell.angle_gamma   90.00
#
_symmetry.space_group_name_H-M   'P 1'
#
loop_
_entity.id
_entity.type
_entity.pdbx_description
1 polymer ?
#
loop_
_entity_poly.entity_id
_entity_poly.type
_entity_poly.pdbx_seq_one_letter_code
_entity_poly.pdbx_strand_id
1 'polypeptide(L)'
;MSGSFLKACVVILSVLAVTTSTFAGGIGTANTGFSCSQSALASAATTLASTSGVANREQTWKAILACSRQLHGQRANSQAQPAADTGNFVTFNIPGSFGPVPTAINNDGAVTGYYRDLTGFHSFLRTPDGTITTFDPPGASLGSIATGINPARIVTGEYADANDIIHGFLRAPDGTFTTIDVPGFIEFTNPTSINPAATVTGSFADNITFHGFVRSANGIFTTFDPPGSTYTEADAVNPSGTITGFYLSAKGESGFVRSPDGTIVTFDPPLVGSLVNYPIPSINAQGVIGGSYCEPACDAVHGFLRAPDGTLTITDAPGNNYGTQVAGINSAGTITGWYVLANFSAQHGFLRTSQGRFLTFAPPRLALHDTGRHKRLRNSRGKRLRCSVHCVSRLRVDAARLTQTL
;
A
#
# COMPACT_ATOMS: atom_id res chain seq x y z
N MET A 1 39.39 -51.98 17.29
CA MET A 1 39.14 -50.73 16.54
C MET A 1 37.64 -50.56 16.39
N SER A 2 37.14 -49.35 16.70
CA SER A 2 35.75 -48.83 16.70
C SER A 2 35.20 -48.55 18.11
N GLY A 3 34.81 -47.29 18.36
CA GLY A 3 34.12 -46.90 19.61
C GLY A 3 34.48 -45.56 20.27
N SER A 4 34.87 -44.52 19.52
CA SER A 4 35.16 -43.18 20.10
C SER A 4 34.33 -42.01 19.54
N PHE A 5 33.17 -42.27 18.93
CA PHE A 5 32.33 -41.22 18.33
C PHE A 5 30.97 -40.97 19.02
N LEU A 6 30.60 -41.73 20.06
CA LEU A 6 29.24 -41.64 20.63
C LEU A 6 29.09 -40.88 21.96
N LYS A 7 30.18 -40.39 22.58
CA LYS A 7 30.09 -39.66 23.87
C LYS A 7 30.10 -38.13 23.77
N ALA A 8 30.36 -37.56 22.59
CA ALA A 8 30.31 -36.11 22.37
C ALA A 8 28.88 -35.57 22.09
N CYS A 9 27.93 -36.42 21.71
CA CYS A 9 26.58 -35.98 21.32
C CYS A 9 25.59 -35.80 22.48
N VAL A 10 25.86 -36.29 23.69
CA VAL A 10 24.85 -36.32 24.77
C VAL A 10 24.87 -35.09 25.68
N VAL A 11 25.95 -34.31 25.72
CA VAL A 11 26.01 -33.08 26.57
C VAL A 11 25.48 -31.84 25.85
N ILE A 12 25.39 -31.86 24.52
CA ILE A 12 24.89 -30.71 23.73
C ILE A 12 23.35 -30.69 23.65
N LEU A 13 22.67 -31.82 23.87
CA LEU A 13 21.22 -31.97 23.71
C LEU A 13 20.39 -31.58 24.95
N SER A 14 21.00 -31.27 26.09
CA SER A 14 20.28 -30.88 27.33
C SER A 14 20.28 -29.39 27.64
N VAL A 15 20.92 -28.55 26.82
CA VAL A 15 20.81 -27.07 26.90
C VAL A 15 19.93 -26.49 25.78
N LEU A 16 19.48 -27.32 24.83
CA LEU A 16 18.72 -26.92 23.64
C LEU A 16 17.52 -27.86 23.41
N ALA A 17 16.47 -27.73 24.21
CA ALA A 17 15.17 -28.38 23.92
C ALA A 17 13.99 -27.64 24.57
N VAL A 18 13.42 -26.65 23.87
CA VAL A 18 11.99 -26.25 23.86
C VAL A 18 11.83 -25.53 22.51
N THR A 19 11.18 -26.00 21.44
CA THR A 19 10.29 -27.11 21.09
C THR A 19 10.53 -27.43 19.62
N THR A 20 10.68 -28.71 19.24
CA THR A 20 10.64 -29.17 17.84
C THR A 20 9.23 -29.63 17.50
N SER A 21 8.73 -29.28 16.30
CA SER A 21 7.74 -30.09 15.60
C SER A 21 8.42 -30.70 14.37
N THR A 22 8.29 -32.01 14.27
CA THR A 22 8.97 -32.95 13.37
C THR A 22 8.64 -32.76 11.88
N PHE A 23 9.67 -32.84 11.03
CA PHE A 23 9.58 -33.46 9.70
C PHE A 23 10.89 -34.20 9.41
N ALA A 24 10.76 -35.46 8.98
CA ALA A 24 11.86 -36.34 8.62
C ALA A 24 12.19 -36.18 7.13
N GLY A 25 13.48 -36.01 6.80
CA GLY A 25 13.98 -36.10 5.43
C GLY A 25 15.37 -35.47 5.23
N GLY A 26 16.36 -36.32 4.93
CA GLY A 26 17.49 -36.01 4.03
C GLY A 26 18.55 -34.99 4.48
N ILE A 27 19.80 -35.46 4.57
CA ILE A 27 21.00 -34.66 4.78
C ILE A 27 21.23 -33.70 3.59
N GLY A 28 21.18 -32.39 3.85
CA GLY A 28 21.54 -31.34 2.90
C GLY A 28 21.89 -30.05 3.65
N THR A 29 23.02 -29.45 3.32
CA THR A 29 23.60 -28.25 3.92
C THR A 29 22.65 -27.05 3.87
N ALA A 30 22.09 -26.64 5.01
CA ALA A 30 21.31 -25.40 5.12
C ALA A 30 21.60 -24.70 6.46
N ASN A 31 21.77 -23.38 6.36
CA ASN A 31 21.84 -22.40 7.46
C ASN A 31 20.81 -22.74 8.56
N THR A 32 21.27 -23.27 9.70
CA THR A 32 20.45 -23.35 10.90
C THR A 32 20.45 -21.99 11.58
N GLY A 33 19.36 -21.24 11.41
CA GLY A 33 19.15 -19.96 12.07
C GLY A 33 19.11 -20.12 13.59
N PHE A 34 20.20 -19.76 14.26
CA PHE A 34 20.20 -19.59 15.72
C PHE A 34 19.64 -18.20 16.07
N SER A 35 18.63 -18.16 16.94
CA SER A 35 18.14 -16.91 17.56
C SER A 35 18.88 -16.69 18.88
N CYS A 36 19.49 -15.52 19.04
CA CYS A 36 20.33 -15.18 20.19
C CYS A 36 19.55 -14.37 21.24
N SER A 37 19.59 -14.79 22.52
CA SER A 37 19.02 -14.06 23.66
C SER A 37 20.11 -13.45 24.57
N GLN A 38 19.77 -12.44 25.38
CA GLN A 38 20.72 -11.86 26.34
C GLN A 38 21.23 -12.89 27.37
N SER A 39 20.39 -13.86 27.76
CA SER A 39 20.78 -14.96 28.64
C SER A 39 21.78 -15.91 27.97
N ALA A 40 21.63 -16.17 26.66
CA ALA A 40 22.57 -16.98 25.88
C ALA A 40 23.96 -16.32 25.78
N LEU A 41 24.02 -14.98 25.63
CA LEU A 41 25.27 -14.23 25.56
C LEU A 41 26.04 -14.27 26.89
N ALA A 42 25.33 -14.10 28.01
CA ALA A 42 25.92 -14.17 29.35
C ALA A 42 26.46 -15.58 29.67
N SER A 43 25.74 -16.63 29.27
CA SER A 43 26.19 -18.01 29.43
C SER A 43 27.42 -18.34 28.57
N ALA A 44 27.48 -17.81 27.33
CA ALA A 44 28.62 -17.99 26.44
C ALA A 44 29.89 -17.28 26.95
N ALA A 45 29.75 -16.05 27.48
CA ALA A 45 30.87 -15.31 28.08
C ALA A 45 31.43 -16.00 29.33
N THR A 46 30.56 -16.62 30.14
CA THR A 46 30.95 -17.38 31.33
C THR A 46 31.71 -18.67 30.95
N THR A 47 31.33 -19.30 29.83
CA THR A 47 31.99 -20.50 29.29
C THR A 47 33.36 -20.19 28.66
N LEU A 48 33.54 -18.99 28.09
CA LEU A 48 34.84 -18.51 27.59
C LEU A 48 35.86 -18.36 28.72
N ALA A 49 35.41 -17.99 29.93
CA ALA A 49 36.27 -17.80 31.10
C ALA A 49 36.79 -19.12 31.71
N SER A 50 36.13 -20.25 31.44
CA SER A 50 36.44 -21.56 32.05
C SER A 50 37.09 -22.57 31.10
N THR A 51 37.28 -22.26 29.82
CA THR A 51 37.81 -23.19 28.81
C THR A 51 39.34 -23.11 28.67
N SER A 52 40.02 -24.26 28.80
CA SER A 52 41.45 -24.44 28.52
C SER A 52 41.64 -24.99 27.10
N GLY A 53 42.20 -24.17 26.20
CA GLY A 53 42.52 -24.55 24.81
C GLY A 53 42.26 -23.43 23.80
N VAL A 54 43.25 -23.11 22.97
CA VAL A 54 43.24 -21.94 22.06
C VAL A 54 42.15 -22.03 20.98
N ALA A 55 41.95 -23.21 20.37
CA ALA A 55 40.95 -23.42 19.32
C ALA A 55 39.50 -23.26 19.82
N ASN A 56 39.23 -23.70 21.06
CA ASN A 56 37.91 -23.59 21.68
C ASN A 56 37.58 -22.14 22.07
N ARG A 57 38.59 -21.33 22.42
CA ARG A 57 38.39 -19.89 22.69
C ARG A 57 38.09 -19.10 21.43
N GLU A 58 38.72 -19.42 20.30
CA GLU A 58 38.49 -18.71 19.04
C GLU A 58 37.08 -18.94 18.49
N GLN A 59 36.58 -20.19 18.52
CA GLN A 59 35.21 -20.51 18.10
C GLN A 59 34.17 -19.85 19.01
N THR A 60 34.40 -19.87 20.33
CA THR A 60 33.51 -19.24 21.30
C THR A 60 33.52 -17.71 21.15
N TRP A 61 34.67 -17.09 20.86
CA TRP A 61 34.78 -15.66 20.57
C TRP A 61 34.05 -15.26 19.29
N LYS A 62 34.17 -16.03 18.21
CA LYS A 62 33.43 -15.80 16.95
C LYS A 62 31.91 -15.88 17.17
N ALA A 63 31.44 -16.81 18.00
CA ALA A 63 30.03 -16.93 18.37
C ALA A 63 29.54 -15.71 19.18
N ILE A 64 30.34 -15.23 20.15
CA ILE A 64 30.03 -14.02 20.93
C ILE A 64 29.98 -12.79 20.01
N LEU A 65 30.90 -12.65 19.06
CA LEU A 65 30.91 -11.52 18.12
C LEU A 65 29.70 -11.53 17.18
N ALA A 66 29.34 -12.70 16.64
CA ALA A 66 28.17 -12.87 15.78
C ALA A 66 26.87 -12.58 16.56
N CYS A 67 26.74 -13.11 17.78
CA CYS A 67 25.60 -12.89 18.65
C CYS A 67 25.51 -11.43 19.14
N SER A 68 26.63 -10.76 19.38
CA SER A 68 26.67 -9.33 19.73
C SER A 68 26.26 -8.45 18.55
N ARG A 69 26.67 -8.79 17.32
CA ARG A 69 26.19 -8.10 16.10
C ARG A 69 24.70 -8.33 15.87
N GLN A 70 24.20 -9.54 16.13
CA GLN A 70 22.77 -9.86 16.06
C GLN A 70 21.98 -9.09 17.12
N LEU A 71 22.45 -9.00 18.36
CA LEU A 71 21.82 -8.21 19.42
C LEU A 71 21.91 -6.69 19.19
N HIS A 72 23.01 -6.19 18.60
CA HIS A 72 23.10 -4.79 18.16
C HIS A 72 22.15 -4.51 16.98
N GLY A 73 22.02 -5.43 16.03
CA GLY A 73 21.03 -5.37 14.96
C GLY A 73 19.60 -5.44 15.49
N GLN A 74 19.34 -6.24 16.52
CA GLN A 74 18.03 -6.32 17.17
C GLN A 74 17.72 -5.10 18.06
N ARG A 75 18.73 -4.44 18.66
CA ARG A 75 18.55 -3.13 19.31
C ARG A 75 18.32 -2.00 18.29
N ALA A 76 18.88 -2.13 17.09
CA ALA A 76 18.57 -1.23 15.97
C ALA A 76 17.16 -1.50 15.38
N ASN A 77 16.66 -2.75 15.47
CA ASN A 77 15.30 -3.13 15.06
C ASN A 77 14.25 -3.09 16.19
N SER A 78 14.65 -2.85 17.44
CA SER A 78 13.72 -2.59 18.55
C SER A 78 13.26 -1.13 18.56
N GLN A 79 13.11 -0.52 17.39
CA GLN A 79 12.57 0.82 17.29
C GLN A 79 11.15 0.79 17.88
N ALA A 80 10.96 1.61 18.91
CA ALA A 80 9.67 1.83 19.54
C ALA A 80 8.59 2.05 18.48
N GLN A 81 7.38 1.57 18.77
CA GLN A 81 6.20 1.85 17.96
C GLN A 81 6.17 3.35 17.61
N PRO A 82 5.92 3.74 16.34
CA PRO A 82 6.08 5.12 15.92
C PRO A 82 5.29 6.07 16.82
N ALA A 83 5.88 7.22 17.16
CA ALA A 83 5.23 8.19 18.05
C ALA A 83 3.85 8.56 17.49
N ALA A 84 2.83 8.50 18.36
CA ALA A 84 1.47 8.89 18.01
C ALA A 84 1.37 10.41 17.93
N ASP A 85 1.00 10.93 16.76
CA ASP A 85 0.58 12.32 16.59
C ASP A 85 -0.96 12.38 16.65
N THR A 86 -1.50 13.28 17.46
CA THR A 86 -2.97 13.47 17.53
C THR A 86 -3.51 14.20 16.31
N GLY A 87 -2.66 14.83 15.50
CA GLY A 87 -3.01 15.46 14.22
C GLY A 87 -4.12 16.52 14.29
N ASN A 88 -4.28 17.30 13.22
CA ASN A 88 -5.51 18.04 12.98
C ASN A 88 -6.28 17.33 11.88
N PHE A 89 -7.32 16.59 12.26
CA PHE A 89 -8.17 15.88 11.31
C PHE A 89 -9.32 16.77 10.86
N VAL A 90 -9.44 16.95 9.55
CA VAL A 90 -10.63 17.56 8.93
C VAL A 90 -11.55 16.43 8.47
N THR A 91 -12.71 16.32 9.10
CA THR A 91 -13.75 15.38 8.69
C THR A 91 -14.84 16.11 7.93
N PHE A 92 -15.44 15.43 6.95
CA PHE A 92 -16.60 15.93 6.23
C PHE A 92 -17.47 14.76 5.77
N ASN A 93 -18.73 15.05 5.49
CA ASN A 93 -19.69 14.08 4.99
C ASN A 93 -20.56 14.72 3.91
N ILE A 94 -21.07 13.91 2.99
CA ILE A 94 -22.02 14.31 1.95
C ILE A 94 -23.39 13.74 2.36
N PRO A 95 -24.40 14.56 2.69
CA PRO A 95 -25.72 14.08 3.10
C PRO A 95 -26.34 13.12 2.07
N GLY A 96 -26.94 12.02 2.54
CA GLY A 96 -27.56 11.02 1.67
C GLY A 96 -26.61 10.03 1.00
N SER A 97 -25.29 10.23 1.11
CA SER A 97 -24.29 9.28 0.59
C SER A 97 -24.00 8.13 1.55
N PHE A 98 -23.40 7.06 1.01
CA PHE A 98 -22.71 6.00 1.75
C PHE A 98 -21.28 6.39 2.16
N GLY A 99 -20.97 7.69 2.20
CA GLY A 99 -19.69 8.25 2.60
C GLY A 99 -18.83 8.70 1.41
N PRO A 100 -18.09 9.81 1.55
CA PRO A 100 -17.13 10.24 0.54
C PRO A 100 -15.84 9.43 0.60
N VAL A 101 -15.24 9.19 -0.56
CA VAL A 101 -13.90 8.64 -0.77
C VAL A 101 -13.03 9.74 -1.41
N PRO A 102 -12.20 10.44 -0.62
CA PRO A 102 -11.20 11.36 -1.16
C PRO A 102 -10.15 10.60 -1.96
N THR A 103 -9.84 11.07 -3.17
CA THR A 103 -8.83 10.44 -4.06
C THR A 103 -7.60 11.33 -4.24
N ALA A 104 -7.77 12.66 -4.22
CA ALA A 104 -6.66 13.60 -4.36
C ALA A 104 -6.89 14.91 -3.61
N ILE A 105 -5.79 15.58 -3.26
CA ILE A 105 -5.75 16.88 -2.59
C ILE A 105 -4.68 17.76 -3.24
N ASN A 106 -4.97 19.05 -3.44
CA ASN A 106 -3.99 20.01 -3.94
C ASN A 106 -3.35 20.83 -2.81
N ASN A 107 -2.34 21.65 -3.14
CA ASN A 107 -1.59 22.45 -2.16
C ASN A 107 -2.43 23.49 -1.41
N ASP A 108 -3.57 23.91 -1.96
CA ASP A 108 -4.48 24.84 -1.28
C ASP A 108 -5.37 24.12 -0.25
N GLY A 109 -5.37 22.79 -0.23
CA GLY A 109 -6.24 21.96 0.61
C GLY A 109 -7.60 21.68 -0.03
N ALA A 110 -7.75 21.93 -1.34
CA ALA A 110 -8.93 21.48 -2.07
C ALA A 110 -8.82 19.97 -2.32
N VAL A 111 -9.91 19.26 -2.05
CA VAL A 111 -9.98 17.79 -2.09
C VAL A 111 -10.98 17.39 -3.16
N THR A 112 -10.61 16.46 -4.02
CA THR A 112 -11.55 15.81 -4.94
C THR A 112 -11.72 14.34 -4.58
N GLY A 113 -12.79 13.75 -5.08
CA GLY A 113 -13.06 12.33 -4.91
C GLY A 113 -14.44 11.97 -5.42
N TYR A 114 -14.95 10.86 -4.92
CA TYR A 114 -16.28 10.39 -5.26
C TYR A 114 -17.04 9.95 -4.01
N TYR A 115 -18.35 9.83 -4.12
CA TYR A 115 -19.18 9.15 -3.14
C TYR A 115 -20.16 8.25 -3.86
N ARG A 116 -20.81 7.35 -3.11
CA ARG A 116 -21.87 6.50 -3.64
C ARG A 116 -23.18 6.79 -2.93
N ASP A 117 -24.29 6.80 -3.65
CA ASP A 117 -25.63 6.78 -3.07
C ASP A 117 -26.51 5.70 -3.72
N LEU A 118 -27.83 5.82 -3.58
CA LEU A 118 -28.78 4.87 -4.18
C LEU A 118 -28.86 4.95 -5.71
N THR A 119 -28.39 6.04 -6.31
CA THR A 119 -28.45 6.32 -7.74
C THR A 119 -27.15 5.99 -8.46
N GLY A 120 -26.00 6.06 -7.78
CA GLY A 120 -24.74 5.64 -8.37
C GLY A 120 -23.51 6.23 -7.69
N PHE A 121 -22.43 6.32 -8.44
CA PHE A 121 -21.21 7.05 -8.08
C PHE A 121 -21.30 8.50 -8.56
N HIS A 122 -20.87 9.42 -7.72
CA HIS A 122 -20.86 10.84 -8.02
C HIS A 122 -19.54 11.47 -7.60
N SER A 123 -19.05 12.39 -8.40
CA SER A 123 -17.83 13.14 -8.09
C SER A 123 -18.11 14.32 -7.15
N PHE A 124 -17.11 14.71 -6.36
CA PHE A 124 -17.17 15.90 -5.54
C PHE A 124 -15.86 16.69 -5.54
N LEU A 125 -15.97 18.01 -5.32
CA LEU A 125 -14.89 18.92 -5.02
C LEU A 125 -15.21 19.62 -3.69
N ARG A 126 -14.32 19.48 -2.70
CA ARG A 126 -14.36 20.21 -1.44
C ARG A 126 -13.31 21.31 -1.44
N THR A 127 -13.70 22.56 -1.24
CA THR A 127 -12.77 23.68 -1.08
C THR A 127 -12.22 23.78 0.34
N PRO A 128 -11.13 24.54 0.57
CA PRO A 128 -10.47 24.61 1.88
C PRO A 128 -11.36 25.13 3.01
N ASP A 129 -12.30 26.03 2.68
CA ASP A 129 -13.34 26.56 3.58
C ASP A 129 -14.40 25.51 3.99
N GLY A 130 -14.39 24.33 3.37
CA GLY A 130 -15.32 23.24 3.63
C GLY A 130 -16.54 23.18 2.72
N THR A 131 -16.68 24.09 1.75
CA THR A 131 -17.76 24.01 0.77
C THR A 131 -17.58 22.77 -0.11
N ILE A 132 -18.64 21.97 -0.27
CA ILE A 132 -18.65 20.77 -1.13
C ILE A 132 -19.54 21.05 -2.33
N THR A 133 -18.98 20.86 -3.52
CA THR A 133 -19.69 20.84 -4.79
C THR A 133 -19.72 19.41 -5.31
N THR A 134 -20.91 18.82 -5.45
CA THR A 134 -21.08 17.54 -6.15
C THR A 134 -21.33 17.80 -7.62
N PHE A 135 -20.89 16.90 -8.48
CA PHE A 135 -21.06 17.05 -9.92
C PHE A 135 -20.96 15.72 -10.65
N ASP A 136 -21.59 15.67 -11.82
CA ASP A 136 -21.44 14.59 -12.80
C ASP A 136 -21.16 15.21 -14.17
N PRO A 137 -20.21 14.67 -14.95
CA PRO A 137 -20.00 15.10 -16.33
C PRO A 137 -21.26 14.91 -17.18
N PRO A 138 -21.52 15.79 -18.18
CA PRO A 138 -22.60 15.57 -19.13
C PRO A 138 -22.48 14.20 -19.81
N GLY A 139 -23.55 13.41 -19.80
CA GLY A 139 -23.57 12.06 -20.35
C GLY A 139 -23.23 10.94 -19.34
N ALA A 140 -22.79 11.29 -18.12
CA ALA A 140 -22.61 10.31 -17.05
C ALA A 140 -23.96 9.77 -16.56
N SER A 141 -24.35 8.60 -17.04
CA SER A 141 -25.60 7.93 -16.63
C SER A 141 -25.39 6.74 -15.71
N LEU A 142 -24.18 6.18 -15.67
CA LEU A 142 -23.81 5.08 -14.78
C LEU A 142 -22.86 5.51 -13.65
N GLY A 143 -22.50 6.79 -13.61
CA GLY A 143 -21.78 7.43 -12.50
C GLY A 143 -20.48 8.09 -12.93
N SER A 144 -19.86 8.80 -12.00
CA SER A 144 -18.60 9.49 -12.20
C SER A 144 -17.66 9.36 -11.00
N ILE A 145 -16.35 9.34 -11.29
CA ILE A 145 -15.28 9.25 -10.30
C ILE A 145 -14.20 10.28 -10.62
N ALA A 146 -13.95 11.23 -9.72
CA ALA A 146 -12.80 12.12 -9.81
C ALA A 146 -11.55 11.47 -9.20
N THR A 147 -10.43 11.50 -9.92
CA THR A 147 -9.18 10.81 -9.56
C THR A 147 -8.04 11.78 -9.26
N GLY A 148 -8.03 12.97 -9.86
CA GLY A 148 -6.94 13.94 -9.71
C GLY A 148 -7.39 15.39 -9.68
N ILE A 149 -6.61 16.25 -9.03
CA ILE A 149 -6.84 17.70 -8.97
C ILE A 149 -5.50 18.45 -9.01
N ASN A 150 -5.43 19.52 -9.79
CA ASN A 150 -4.24 20.37 -9.85
C ASN A 150 -4.38 21.66 -9.00
N PRO A 151 -3.31 22.47 -8.84
CA PRO A 151 -3.38 23.73 -8.09
C PRO A 151 -4.38 24.76 -8.64
N ALA A 152 -4.68 24.71 -9.95
CA ALA A 152 -5.71 25.56 -10.55
C ALA A 152 -7.15 25.08 -10.25
N ARG A 153 -7.33 24.01 -9.47
CA ARG A 153 -8.61 23.32 -9.19
C ARG A 153 -9.27 22.74 -10.46
N ILE A 154 -8.47 22.43 -11.48
CA ILE A 154 -8.91 21.57 -12.58
C ILE A 154 -8.93 20.15 -12.04
N VAL A 155 -10.08 19.49 -12.16
CA VAL A 155 -10.29 18.11 -11.73
C VAL A 155 -10.28 17.20 -12.95
N THR A 156 -9.62 16.05 -12.84
CA THR A 156 -9.68 14.97 -13.83
C THR A 156 -10.32 13.72 -13.22
N GLY A 157 -10.89 12.88 -14.06
CA GLY A 157 -11.48 11.62 -13.65
C GLY A 157 -12.13 10.89 -14.80
N GLU A 158 -13.01 9.94 -14.47
CA GLU A 158 -13.76 9.14 -15.42
C GLU A 158 -15.27 9.19 -15.16
N TYR A 159 -16.05 8.88 -16.19
CA TYR A 159 -17.49 8.66 -16.09
C TYR A 159 -17.96 7.58 -17.05
N ALA A 160 -19.04 6.90 -16.67
CA ALA A 160 -19.65 5.84 -17.45
C ALA A 160 -20.95 6.36 -18.11
N ASP A 161 -21.07 6.18 -19.42
CA ASP A 161 -22.25 6.53 -20.20
C ASP A 161 -23.34 5.45 -20.16
N ALA A 162 -24.41 5.59 -20.96
CA ALA A 162 -25.54 4.66 -20.92
C ALA A 162 -25.25 3.30 -21.58
N ASN A 163 -24.15 3.23 -22.33
CA ASN A 163 -23.68 2.05 -23.03
C ASN A 163 -22.54 1.33 -22.27
N ASP A 164 -22.27 1.75 -21.02
CA ASP A 164 -21.16 1.23 -20.21
C ASP A 164 -19.77 1.55 -20.80
N ILE A 165 -19.68 2.63 -21.59
CA ILE A 165 -18.41 3.17 -22.08
C ILE A 165 -17.81 4.09 -21.03
N ILE A 166 -16.53 3.89 -20.72
CA ILE A 166 -15.80 4.73 -19.78
C ILE A 166 -15.07 5.84 -20.52
N HIS A 167 -15.44 7.07 -20.20
CA HIS A 167 -14.85 8.29 -20.74
C HIS A 167 -14.02 9.00 -19.67
N GLY A 168 -12.94 9.66 -20.07
CA GLY A 168 -12.26 10.60 -19.19
C GLY A 168 -12.93 11.97 -19.19
N PHE A 169 -12.70 12.78 -18.16
CA PHE A 169 -13.12 14.18 -18.16
C PHE A 169 -12.08 15.11 -17.52
N LEU A 170 -12.12 16.38 -17.95
CA LEU A 170 -11.66 17.53 -17.17
C LEU A 170 -12.85 18.36 -16.72
N ARG A 171 -12.82 18.84 -15.49
CA ARG A 171 -13.73 19.88 -14.98
C ARG A 171 -12.93 21.12 -14.62
N ALA A 172 -13.21 22.22 -15.29
CA ALA A 172 -12.61 23.53 -15.00
C ALA A 172 -13.21 24.13 -13.70
N PRO A 173 -12.56 25.15 -13.09
CA PRO A 173 -13.05 25.77 -11.86
C PRO A 173 -14.43 26.42 -11.98
N ASP A 174 -14.79 26.88 -13.19
CA ASP A 174 -16.10 27.45 -13.51
C ASP A 174 -17.19 26.38 -13.72
N GLY A 175 -16.84 25.08 -13.66
CA GLY A 175 -17.74 23.96 -13.87
C GLY A 175 -17.83 23.47 -15.30
N THR A 176 -17.12 24.07 -16.25
CA THR A 176 -17.09 23.60 -17.65
C THR A 176 -16.42 22.23 -17.73
N PHE A 177 -17.02 21.32 -18.50
CA PHE A 177 -16.48 19.98 -18.73
C PHE A 177 -15.80 19.86 -20.10
N THR A 178 -14.76 19.04 -20.18
CA THR A 178 -14.14 18.60 -21.43
C THR A 178 -13.95 17.09 -21.37
N THR A 179 -14.53 16.36 -22.31
CA THR A 179 -14.32 14.91 -22.42
C THR A 179 -12.89 14.61 -22.85
N ILE A 180 -12.29 13.60 -22.24
CA ILE A 180 -11.01 13.01 -22.60
C ILE A 180 -11.30 11.63 -23.15
N ASP A 181 -11.35 11.53 -24.48
CA ASP A 181 -11.34 10.26 -25.19
C ASP A 181 -10.08 10.20 -26.03
N VAL A 182 -9.31 9.11 -25.90
CA VAL A 182 -8.11 8.91 -26.71
C VAL A 182 -8.55 8.67 -28.17
N PRO A 183 -8.04 9.44 -29.16
CA PRO A 183 -8.48 9.30 -30.54
C PRO A 183 -8.30 7.88 -31.10
N GLY A 184 -9.34 7.35 -31.74
CA GLY A 184 -9.32 6.05 -32.42
C GLY A 184 -9.88 4.88 -31.61
N PHE A 185 -10.15 5.05 -30.31
CA PHE A 185 -10.63 4.00 -29.40
C PHE A 185 -11.63 4.59 -28.39
N ILE A 186 -12.77 3.94 -28.18
CA ILE A 186 -13.92 4.57 -27.48
C ILE A 186 -14.61 3.62 -26.51
N GLU A 187 -13.88 2.68 -25.90
CA GLU A 187 -14.47 1.79 -24.89
C GLU A 187 -14.05 2.19 -23.47
N PHE A 188 -12.81 2.62 -23.30
CA PHE A 188 -12.26 2.93 -21.99
C PHE A 188 -11.15 3.98 -22.06
N THR A 189 -11.35 5.12 -21.40
CA THR A 189 -10.29 6.10 -21.10
C THR A 189 -10.36 6.49 -19.63
N ASN A 190 -9.30 6.18 -18.88
CA ASN A 190 -9.17 6.45 -17.45
C ASN A 190 -7.99 7.39 -17.17
N PRO A 191 -8.25 8.70 -17.02
CA PRO A 191 -7.29 9.65 -16.47
C PRO A 191 -7.05 9.41 -14.98
N THR A 192 -5.80 9.25 -14.57
CA THR A 192 -5.42 8.96 -13.17
C THR A 192 -4.80 10.17 -12.48
N SER A 193 -4.11 11.03 -13.24
CA SER A 193 -3.31 12.12 -12.66
C SER A 193 -3.23 13.36 -13.56
N ILE A 194 -3.13 14.52 -12.94
CA ILE A 194 -3.02 15.83 -13.58
C ILE A 194 -1.97 16.70 -12.88
N ASN A 195 -1.04 17.29 -13.65
CA ASN A 195 -0.01 18.17 -13.11
C ASN A 195 -0.39 19.67 -13.17
N PRO A 196 0.41 20.59 -12.59
CA PRO A 196 0.13 22.02 -12.61
C PRO A 196 0.05 22.66 -14.00
N ALA A 197 0.70 22.06 -15.01
CA ALA A 197 0.62 22.50 -16.40
C ALA A 197 -0.63 21.98 -17.11
N ALA A 198 -1.57 21.33 -16.40
CA ALA A 198 -2.74 20.65 -16.94
C ALA A 198 -2.40 19.53 -17.94
N THR A 199 -1.19 18.96 -17.82
CA THR A 199 -0.87 17.68 -18.44
C THR A 199 -1.54 16.58 -17.64
N VAL A 200 -2.27 15.71 -18.35
CA VAL A 200 -2.99 14.57 -17.80
C VAL A 200 -2.29 13.30 -18.25
N THR A 201 -2.18 12.31 -17.37
CA THR A 201 -1.78 10.95 -17.73
C THR A 201 -2.82 9.96 -17.22
N GLY A 202 -2.77 8.74 -17.75
CA GLY A 202 -3.71 7.69 -17.45
C GLY A 202 -3.56 6.56 -18.45
N SER A 203 -4.58 5.71 -18.48
CA SER A 203 -4.61 4.52 -19.32
C SER A 203 -5.87 4.52 -20.17
N PHE A 204 -5.80 3.89 -21.34
CA PHE A 204 -6.97 3.63 -22.17
C PHE A 204 -6.91 2.19 -22.65
N ALA A 205 -8.06 1.61 -23.00
CA ALA A 205 -8.10 0.25 -23.54
C ALA A 205 -8.47 0.24 -25.02
N ASP A 206 -7.74 -0.54 -25.82
CA ASP A 206 -8.18 -0.98 -27.14
C ASP A 206 -8.74 -2.40 -27.07
N ASN A 207 -10.06 -2.52 -26.89
CA ASN A 207 -10.74 -3.80 -26.65
C ASN A 207 -10.29 -4.46 -25.32
N ILE A 208 -9.19 -5.22 -25.31
CA ILE A 208 -8.71 -5.93 -24.10
C ILE A 208 -7.32 -5.49 -23.61
N THR A 209 -6.60 -4.65 -24.36
CA THR A 209 -5.24 -4.24 -24.00
C THR A 209 -5.25 -2.84 -23.42
N PHE A 210 -4.58 -2.64 -22.28
CA PHE A 210 -4.42 -1.32 -21.67
C PHE A 210 -3.11 -0.69 -22.12
N HIS A 211 -3.19 0.60 -22.47
CA HIS A 211 -2.09 1.41 -22.97
C HIS A 211 -1.98 2.70 -22.16
N GLY A 212 -0.75 3.19 -21.98
CA GLY A 212 -0.51 4.48 -21.34
C GLY A 212 -0.79 5.65 -22.30
N PHE A 213 -1.30 6.76 -21.77
CA PHE A 213 -1.37 8.01 -22.51
C PHE A 213 -0.87 9.21 -21.68
N VAL A 214 -0.44 10.23 -22.41
CA VAL A 214 -0.27 11.59 -21.89
C VAL A 214 -1.04 12.56 -22.78
N ARG A 215 -1.85 13.41 -22.18
CA ARG A 215 -2.58 14.49 -22.83
C ARG A 215 -2.03 15.82 -22.34
N SER A 216 -1.52 16.62 -23.26
CA SER A 216 -1.08 17.98 -22.97
C SER A 216 -2.26 18.94 -22.75
N ALA A 217 -2.00 20.12 -22.18
CA ALA A 217 -3.04 21.10 -21.85
C ALA A 217 -3.92 21.52 -23.06
N ASN A 218 -3.31 21.60 -24.25
CA ASN A 218 -4.01 21.94 -25.50
C ASN A 218 -4.76 20.74 -26.13
N GLY A 219 -4.76 19.58 -25.48
CA GLY A 219 -5.51 18.40 -25.92
C GLY A 219 -4.78 17.44 -26.85
N ILE A 220 -3.49 17.64 -27.11
CA ILE A 220 -2.71 16.68 -27.90
C ILE A 220 -2.39 15.45 -27.04
N PHE A 221 -2.72 14.28 -27.56
CA PHE A 221 -2.42 12.97 -26.97
C PHE A 221 -1.11 12.39 -27.51
N THR A 222 -0.39 11.67 -26.65
CA THR A 222 0.68 10.75 -27.02
C THR A 222 0.46 9.47 -26.24
N THR A 223 0.35 8.35 -26.95
CA THR A 223 0.23 7.02 -26.34
C THR A 223 1.62 6.39 -26.21
N PHE A 224 1.79 5.48 -25.27
CA PHE A 224 3.06 4.82 -25.03
C PHE A 224 2.90 3.50 -24.29
N ASP A 225 3.86 2.61 -24.51
CA ASP A 225 3.98 1.32 -23.84
C ASP A 225 5.45 1.03 -23.53
N PRO A 226 5.79 0.54 -22.33
CA PRO A 226 7.10 -0.04 -22.07
C PRO A 226 7.38 -1.22 -23.03
N PRO A 227 8.64 -1.41 -23.48
CA PRO A 227 8.96 -2.48 -24.42
C PRO A 227 8.55 -3.88 -23.93
N GLY A 228 7.72 -4.57 -24.70
CA GLY A 228 7.23 -5.91 -24.38
C GLY A 228 6.09 -5.95 -23.35
N SER A 229 5.45 -4.81 -23.06
CA SER A 229 4.26 -4.79 -22.22
C SER A 229 3.06 -5.42 -22.93
N THR A 230 2.17 -6.00 -22.13
CA THR A 230 0.83 -6.49 -22.52
C THR A 230 -0.28 -5.75 -21.80
N TYR A 231 0.09 -4.85 -20.88
CA TYR A 231 -0.78 -3.99 -20.09
C TYR A 231 0.10 -2.86 -19.59
N THR A 232 -0.32 -1.61 -19.77
CA THR A 232 0.39 -0.43 -19.28
C THR A 232 -0.57 0.45 -18.50
N GLU A 233 -0.21 0.79 -17.28
CA GLU A 233 -0.96 1.73 -16.45
C GLU A 233 -0.09 2.91 -16.01
N ALA A 234 -0.53 4.13 -16.36
CA ALA A 234 0.19 5.35 -16.03
C ALA A 234 -0.51 6.07 -14.88
N ASP A 235 0.10 6.06 -13.70
CA ASP A 235 -0.57 6.39 -12.44
C ASP A 235 -0.36 7.83 -11.99
N ALA A 236 0.82 8.40 -12.26
CA ALA A 236 1.17 9.72 -11.74
C ALA A 236 2.06 10.51 -12.68
N VAL A 237 1.82 11.82 -12.75
CA VAL A 237 2.64 12.78 -13.48
C VAL A 237 3.11 13.90 -12.56
N ASN A 238 4.41 14.18 -12.54
CA ASN A 238 4.97 15.26 -11.74
C ASN A 238 4.95 16.62 -12.50
N PRO A 239 5.34 17.73 -11.85
CA PRO A 239 5.40 19.05 -12.49
C PRO A 239 6.37 19.16 -13.68
N SER A 240 7.43 18.34 -13.75
CA SER A 240 8.33 18.32 -14.91
C SER A 240 7.79 17.50 -16.08
N GLY A 241 6.63 16.84 -15.93
CA GLY A 241 6.04 15.96 -16.94
C GLY A 241 6.61 14.54 -16.94
N THR A 242 7.39 14.18 -15.92
CA THR A 242 7.82 12.80 -15.71
C THR A 242 6.64 11.99 -15.22
N ILE A 243 6.41 10.83 -15.86
CA ILE A 243 5.31 9.93 -15.56
C ILE A 243 5.87 8.65 -14.94
N THR A 244 5.17 8.11 -13.96
CA THR A 244 5.46 6.79 -13.40
C THR A 244 4.18 5.95 -13.38
N GLY A 245 4.36 4.64 -13.41
CA GLY A 245 3.28 3.67 -13.41
C GLY A 245 3.84 2.25 -13.38
N PHE A 246 3.02 1.27 -13.72
CA PHE A 246 3.44 -0.12 -13.86
C PHE A 246 2.98 -0.70 -15.19
N TYR A 247 3.57 -1.84 -15.56
CA TYR A 247 3.17 -2.59 -16.74
C TYR A 247 3.30 -4.08 -16.49
N LEU A 248 2.49 -4.89 -17.18
CA LEU A 248 2.62 -6.35 -17.21
C LEU A 248 3.38 -6.77 -18.46
N SER A 249 4.18 -7.82 -18.32
CA SER A 249 4.86 -8.49 -19.44
C SER A 249 4.90 -10.00 -19.22
N ALA A 250 5.49 -10.74 -20.16
CA ALA A 250 5.76 -12.16 -19.98
C ALA A 250 6.65 -12.50 -18.75
N LYS A 251 7.33 -11.50 -18.17
CA LYS A 251 8.16 -11.65 -16.97
C LYS A 251 7.43 -11.34 -15.66
N GLY A 252 6.20 -10.83 -15.73
CA GLY A 252 5.45 -10.31 -14.59
C GLY A 252 5.28 -8.80 -14.64
N GLU A 253 4.93 -8.23 -13.49
CA GLU A 253 4.69 -6.80 -13.29
C GLU A 253 5.99 -6.05 -12.99
N SER A 254 6.15 -4.87 -13.58
CA SER A 254 7.33 -4.01 -13.43
C SER A 254 6.92 -2.54 -13.35
N GLY A 255 7.68 -1.74 -12.62
CA GLY A 255 7.51 -0.28 -12.62
C GLY A 255 8.18 0.37 -13.83
N PHE A 256 7.72 1.56 -14.21
CA PHE A 256 8.41 2.37 -15.22
C PHE A 256 8.45 3.85 -14.87
N VAL A 257 9.42 4.55 -15.47
CA VAL A 257 9.54 6.00 -15.49
C VAL A 257 9.59 6.44 -16.95
N ARG A 258 8.69 7.33 -17.35
CA ARG A 258 8.68 7.97 -18.67
C ARG A 258 9.10 9.42 -18.53
N SER A 259 10.19 9.80 -19.18
CA SER A 259 10.65 11.18 -19.30
C SER A 259 9.76 11.99 -20.25
N PRO A 260 9.77 13.34 -20.15
CA PRO A 260 8.96 14.19 -21.03
C PRO A 260 9.28 14.01 -22.53
N ASP A 261 10.51 13.64 -22.87
CA ASP A 261 10.97 13.33 -24.23
C ASP A 261 10.46 11.97 -24.76
N GLY A 262 9.76 11.20 -23.94
CA GLY A 262 9.23 9.88 -24.29
C GLY A 262 10.14 8.71 -23.94
N THR A 263 11.34 8.95 -23.43
CA THR A 263 12.24 7.88 -22.98
C THR A 263 11.61 7.11 -21.81
N ILE A 264 11.54 5.78 -21.91
CA ILE A 264 11.03 4.90 -20.84
C ILE A 264 12.18 4.11 -20.22
N VAL A 265 12.27 4.13 -18.90
CA VAL A 265 13.16 3.29 -18.09
C VAL A 265 12.31 2.44 -17.16
N THR A 266 12.53 1.13 -17.17
CA THR A 266 11.80 0.19 -16.31
C THR A 266 12.61 -0.14 -15.06
N PHE A 267 11.94 -0.58 -14.01
CA PHE A 267 12.58 -1.01 -12.77
C PHE A 267 11.75 -2.07 -12.08
N ASP A 268 12.44 -3.00 -11.43
CA ASP A 268 11.85 -4.01 -10.57
C ASP A 268 12.33 -3.77 -9.14
N PRO A 269 11.47 -3.86 -8.13
CA PRO A 269 11.90 -3.93 -6.74
C PRO A 269 12.90 -5.07 -6.52
N PRO A 270 13.72 -5.04 -5.45
CA PRO A 270 14.87 -5.93 -5.25
C PRO A 270 14.59 -7.45 -5.22
N LEU A 271 13.35 -7.89 -5.35
CA LEU A 271 12.94 -9.29 -5.24
C LEU A 271 12.43 -9.79 -6.59
N VAL A 272 13.20 -10.70 -7.17
CA VAL A 272 12.89 -11.35 -8.45
C VAL A 272 11.61 -12.17 -8.29
N GLY A 273 10.56 -11.84 -9.06
CA GLY A 273 9.26 -12.50 -9.01
C GLY A 273 8.25 -11.88 -8.05
N SER A 274 8.57 -10.73 -7.46
CA SER A 274 7.61 -9.91 -6.70
C SER A 274 6.48 -9.46 -7.61
N LEU A 275 5.24 -9.66 -7.15
CA LEU A 275 4.10 -8.96 -7.72
C LEU A 275 4.12 -7.56 -7.13
N VAL A 276 4.33 -6.54 -7.96
CA VAL A 276 3.92 -5.20 -7.55
C VAL A 276 2.40 -5.30 -7.37
N ASN A 277 1.93 -4.93 -6.19
CA ASN A 277 0.50 -4.93 -5.91
C ASN A 277 0.24 -3.64 -5.12
N TYR A 278 -0.62 -2.84 -5.73
CA TYR A 278 -1.12 -1.51 -5.36
C TYR A 278 -0.84 -1.01 -3.93
N PRO A 279 -0.48 0.29 -3.75
CA PRO A 279 -1.06 1.39 -4.53
C PRO A 279 -0.07 2.26 -5.33
N ILE A 280 -0.56 2.69 -6.50
CA ILE A 280 -0.32 3.94 -7.25
C ILE A 280 1.07 4.56 -6.98
N PRO A 281 2.09 4.30 -7.83
CA PRO A 281 3.37 4.98 -7.71
C PRO A 281 3.14 6.48 -7.75
N SER A 282 3.38 7.11 -6.61
CA SER A 282 3.33 8.55 -6.46
C SER A 282 4.69 9.12 -6.83
N ILE A 283 4.73 10.25 -7.50
CA ILE A 283 5.98 10.91 -7.89
C ILE A 283 5.99 12.35 -7.39
N ASN A 284 7.06 12.76 -6.72
CA ASN A 284 7.20 14.15 -6.28
C ASN A 284 7.88 15.04 -7.33
N ALA A 285 7.97 16.33 -7.03
CA ALA A 285 8.57 17.32 -7.91
C ALA A 285 10.06 17.07 -8.22
N GLN A 286 10.77 16.32 -7.35
CA GLN A 286 12.16 15.95 -7.54
C GLN A 286 12.33 14.65 -8.32
N GLY A 287 11.25 13.98 -8.71
CA GLY A 287 11.29 12.69 -9.42
C GLY A 287 11.51 11.48 -8.51
N VAL A 288 11.36 11.65 -7.19
CA VAL A 288 11.35 10.51 -6.26
C VAL A 288 9.99 9.84 -6.37
N ILE A 289 10.00 8.54 -6.62
CA ILE A 289 8.80 7.71 -6.73
C ILE A 289 8.63 6.92 -5.43
N GLY A 290 7.44 6.97 -4.85
CA GLY A 290 7.04 6.11 -3.73
C GLY A 290 5.98 5.13 -4.18
N GLY A 291 6.16 3.86 -3.84
CA GLY A 291 5.21 2.79 -4.18
C GLY A 291 5.31 1.61 -3.23
N SER A 292 4.65 0.51 -3.56
CA SER A 292 4.69 -0.72 -2.76
C SER A 292 4.79 -1.95 -3.63
N TYR A 293 5.31 -3.04 -3.07
CA TYR A 293 5.42 -4.34 -3.73
C TYR A 293 5.14 -5.46 -2.74
N CYS A 294 4.67 -6.61 -3.20
CA CYS A 294 4.53 -7.79 -2.34
C CYS A 294 5.46 -8.92 -2.73
N GLU A 295 5.83 -9.73 -1.75
CA GLU A 295 6.53 -10.99 -2.00
C GLU A 295 5.74 -11.87 -2.98
N PRO A 296 6.35 -12.86 -3.66
CA PRO A 296 5.65 -13.68 -4.67
C PRO A 296 4.38 -14.38 -4.16
N ALA A 297 4.28 -14.68 -2.86
CA ALA A 297 3.08 -15.25 -2.23
C ALA A 297 2.10 -14.18 -1.69
N CYS A 298 2.46 -12.89 -1.82
CA CYS A 298 1.84 -11.70 -1.25
C CYS A 298 1.45 -11.84 0.22
N ASP A 299 2.30 -12.53 0.97
CA ASP A 299 2.24 -12.71 2.41
C ASP A 299 2.99 -11.62 3.19
N ALA A 300 3.71 -10.73 2.49
CA ALA A 300 4.25 -9.49 3.01
C ALA A 300 4.20 -8.39 1.94
N VAL A 301 3.88 -7.16 2.36
CA VAL A 301 3.86 -5.96 1.50
C VAL A 301 4.92 -4.97 1.98
N HIS A 302 5.73 -4.48 1.07
CA HIS A 302 6.85 -3.58 1.34
C HIS A 302 6.65 -2.23 0.67
N GLY A 303 7.01 -1.17 1.37
CA GLY A 303 7.12 0.17 0.77
C GLY A 303 8.46 0.32 0.06
N PHE A 304 8.52 1.08 -1.02
CA PHE A 304 9.80 1.47 -1.64
C PHE A 304 9.82 2.94 -2.04
N LEU A 305 11.04 3.46 -2.15
CA LEU A 305 11.36 4.72 -2.80
C LEU A 305 12.33 4.46 -3.94
N ARG A 306 12.09 5.08 -5.10
CA ARG A 306 13.05 5.15 -6.21
C ARG A 306 13.53 6.58 -6.37
N ALA A 307 14.83 6.80 -6.22
CA ALA A 307 15.45 8.08 -6.53
C ALA A 307 15.55 8.31 -8.06
N PRO A 308 15.75 9.56 -8.53
CA PRO A 308 15.87 9.86 -9.96
C PRO A 308 17.00 9.12 -10.65
N ASP A 309 18.10 8.82 -9.94
CA ASP A 309 19.23 8.05 -10.43
C ASP A 309 18.96 6.53 -10.55
N GLY A 310 17.75 6.07 -10.16
CA GLY A 310 17.35 4.68 -10.19
C GLY A 310 17.59 3.91 -8.88
N THR A 311 18.22 4.52 -7.88
CA THR A 311 18.44 3.87 -6.59
C THR A 311 17.12 3.54 -5.91
N LEU A 312 16.92 2.26 -5.57
CA LEU A 312 15.75 1.78 -4.82
C LEU A 312 16.07 1.63 -3.33
N THR A 313 15.17 2.11 -2.48
CA THR A 313 15.27 2.01 -1.01
C THR A 313 13.98 1.47 -0.43
N ILE A 314 14.06 0.34 0.28
CA ILE A 314 12.93 -0.22 1.02
C ILE A 314 12.55 0.73 2.17
N THR A 315 11.25 0.98 2.31
CA THR A 315 10.67 1.94 3.24
C THR A 315 9.51 1.30 4.00
N ASP A 316 9.85 0.34 4.86
CA ASP A 316 8.89 -0.29 5.74
C ASP A 316 8.75 0.49 7.05
N ALA A 317 7.53 0.54 7.56
CA ALA A 317 7.27 1.03 8.91
C ALA A 317 8.06 0.21 9.93
N PRO A 318 8.57 0.81 11.02
CA PRO A 318 9.30 0.06 12.03
C PRO A 318 8.37 -0.83 12.86
N GLY A 319 8.93 -1.89 13.45
CA GLY A 319 8.22 -2.86 14.29
C GLY A 319 7.79 -4.12 13.54
N ASN A 320 7.17 -5.06 14.26
CA ASN A 320 6.67 -6.32 13.67
C ASN A 320 5.34 -6.07 12.94
N ASN A 321 5.42 -5.73 11.66
CA ASN A 321 4.27 -5.50 10.79
C ASN A 321 4.19 -6.55 9.67
N TYR A 322 2.97 -6.81 9.22
CA TYR A 322 2.65 -7.69 8.09
C TYR A 322 2.88 -6.99 6.74
N GLY A 323 2.82 -5.66 6.72
CA GLY A 323 3.24 -4.92 5.54
C GLY A 323 3.02 -3.42 5.63
N THR A 324 3.77 -2.70 4.81
CA THR A 324 3.76 -1.25 4.66
C THR A 324 3.34 -0.89 3.24
N GLN A 325 2.34 -0.04 3.11
CA GLN A 325 1.85 0.48 1.83
C GLN A 325 2.02 1.99 1.78
N VAL A 326 2.65 2.47 0.71
CA VAL A 326 2.86 3.88 0.40
C VAL A 326 1.69 4.36 -0.45
N ALA A 327 1.03 5.43 0.00
CA ALA A 327 -0.11 6.02 -0.69
C ALA A 327 0.23 7.32 -1.43
N GLY A 328 1.29 8.02 -1.01
CA GLY A 328 1.63 9.31 -1.59
C GLY A 328 2.95 9.86 -1.08
N ILE A 329 3.60 10.70 -1.91
CA ILE A 329 4.79 11.46 -1.58
C ILE A 329 4.62 12.92 -1.97
N ASN A 330 4.92 13.85 -1.07
CA ASN A 330 4.88 15.28 -1.38
C ASN A 330 6.24 15.82 -1.86
N SER A 331 6.27 17.08 -2.30
CA SER A 331 7.49 17.78 -2.77
C SER A 331 8.57 17.96 -1.71
N ALA A 332 8.25 17.79 -0.43
CA ALA A 332 9.24 17.79 0.66
C ALA A 332 9.83 16.40 0.92
N GLY A 333 9.39 15.36 0.19
CA GLY A 333 9.79 13.97 0.39
C GLY A 333 9.11 13.33 1.61
N THR A 334 8.03 13.92 2.12
CA THR A 334 7.19 13.31 3.15
C THR A 334 6.26 12.30 2.49
N ILE A 335 6.17 11.12 3.08
CA ILE A 335 5.39 10.00 2.58
C ILE A 335 4.22 9.74 3.52
N THR A 336 3.07 9.42 2.96
CA THR A 336 1.90 8.93 3.70
C THR A 336 1.56 7.53 3.25
N GLY A 337 0.92 6.78 4.12
CA GLY A 337 0.49 5.42 3.81
C GLY A 337 -0.15 4.74 5.00
N TRP A 338 -0.25 3.42 4.92
CA TRP A 338 -0.70 2.60 6.03
C TRP A 338 0.16 1.37 6.20
N TYR A 339 0.13 0.79 7.39
CA TYR A 339 0.74 -0.51 7.67
C TYR A 339 -0.19 -1.37 8.52
N VAL A 340 0.01 -2.68 8.46
CA VAL A 340 -0.77 -3.67 9.21
C VAL A 340 0.15 -4.36 10.20
N LEU A 341 -0.24 -4.46 11.47
CA LEU A 341 0.56 -5.18 12.47
C LEU A 341 0.63 -6.69 12.14
N ALA A 342 1.72 -7.36 12.53
CA ALA A 342 1.93 -8.79 12.21
C ALA A 342 0.87 -9.75 12.78
N ASN A 343 0.12 -9.30 13.79
CA ASN A 343 -1.01 -10.04 14.38
C ASN A 343 -2.36 -9.69 13.72
N PHE A 344 -2.36 -8.90 12.64
CA PHE A 344 -3.54 -8.39 11.94
C PHE A 344 -4.54 -7.63 12.83
N SER A 345 -4.12 -7.21 14.03
CA SER A 345 -5.06 -6.66 15.01
C SER A 345 -5.49 -5.24 14.68
N ALA A 346 -4.71 -4.53 13.86
CA ALA A 346 -4.97 -3.14 13.48
C ALA A 346 -4.22 -2.74 12.20
N GLN A 347 -4.88 -1.88 11.42
CA GLN A 347 -4.28 -1.07 10.36
C GLN A 347 -4.04 0.33 10.92
N HIS A 348 -2.88 0.91 10.61
CA HIS A 348 -2.47 2.22 11.10
C HIS A 348 -2.04 3.11 9.95
N GLY A 349 -2.46 4.37 9.97
CA GLY A 349 -1.90 5.40 9.08
C GLY A 349 -0.52 5.83 9.57
N PHE A 350 0.37 6.12 8.63
CA PHE A 350 1.69 6.68 8.94
C PHE A 350 2.01 7.90 8.09
N LEU A 351 2.87 8.75 8.65
CA LEU A 351 3.63 9.77 7.95
C LEU A 351 5.11 9.48 8.15
N ARG A 352 5.88 9.40 7.06
CA ARG A 352 7.34 9.29 7.11
C ARG A 352 7.96 10.57 6.60
N THR A 353 8.72 11.24 7.45
CA THR A 353 9.48 12.45 7.08
C THR A 353 10.56 12.12 6.05
N SER A 354 11.08 13.13 5.34
CA SER A 354 12.20 12.96 4.41
C SER A 354 13.49 12.46 5.07
N GLN A 355 13.65 12.69 6.38
CA GLN A 355 14.75 12.15 7.18
C GLN A 355 14.53 10.70 7.64
N GLY A 356 13.41 10.08 7.27
CA GLY A 356 13.10 8.68 7.57
C GLY A 356 12.41 8.41 8.90
N ARG A 357 12.07 9.45 9.67
CA ARG A 357 11.27 9.30 10.90
C ARG A 357 9.81 8.99 10.57
N PHE A 358 9.27 7.88 11.11
CA PHE A 358 7.85 7.53 11.06
C PHE A 358 7.08 8.15 12.23
N LEU A 359 5.89 8.65 11.93
CA LEU A 359 4.85 9.09 12.86
C LEU A 359 3.60 8.26 12.57
N THR A 360 2.93 7.77 13.60
CA THR A 360 1.64 7.11 13.44
C THR A 360 0.52 8.06 13.80
N PHE A 361 -0.62 7.90 13.14
CA PHE A 361 -1.83 8.57 13.55
C PHE A 361 -2.98 7.57 13.52
N ALA A 362 -3.76 7.58 14.59
CA ALA A 362 -5.05 6.91 14.63
C ALA A 362 -6.10 7.95 14.23
N PRO A 363 -6.91 7.72 13.18
CA PRO A 363 -8.04 8.61 12.94
C PRO A 363 -8.88 8.69 14.21
N PRO A 364 -9.51 9.85 14.52
CA PRO A 364 -10.42 9.95 15.64
C PRO A 364 -11.39 8.79 15.53
N ARG A 365 -11.63 8.06 16.63
CA ARG A 365 -12.74 7.11 16.64
C ARG A 365 -13.95 7.92 16.23
N LEU A 366 -14.48 7.69 15.01
CA LEU A 366 -15.87 8.02 14.74
C LEU A 366 -16.59 7.41 15.93
N ALA A 367 -17.30 8.25 16.68
CA ALA A 367 -18.23 7.76 17.68
C ALA A 367 -19.33 7.02 16.92
N LEU A 368 -19.02 5.85 16.37
CA LEU A 368 -19.94 4.75 16.25
C LEU A 368 -20.54 4.69 17.63
N HIS A 369 -21.80 5.13 17.73
CA HIS A 369 -22.62 5.12 18.92
C HIS A 369 -22.03 4.17 19.97
N ASP A 370 -21.21 4.70 20.88
CA ASP A 370 -20.96 4.05 22.15
C ASP A 370 -22.23 4.28 22.96
N THR A 371 -23.32 3.68 22.47
CA THR A 371 -24.34 3.23 23.39
C THR A 371 -23.69 2.07 24.12
N GLY A 372 -22.89 2.38 25.14
CA GLY A 372 -22.51 1.51 26.26
C GLY A 372 -23.73 0.99 27.04
N ARG A 373 -24.90 0.96 26.39
CA ARG A 373 -26.09 0.19 26.71
C ARG A 373 -26.46 -0.55 25.44
N HIS A 374 -25.96 -1.78 25.30
CA HIS A 374 -26.73 -2.81 24.59
C HIS A 374 -28.15 -2.76 25.17
N LYS A 375 -29.13 -2.23 24.42
CA LYS A 375 -30.54 -2.39 24.77
C LYS A 375 -30.78 -3.90 24.81
N ARG A 376 -30.93 -4.44 26.02
CA ARG A 376 -31.17 -5.86 26.26
C ARG A 376 -32.46 -6.26 25.55
N LEU A 377 -32.34 -6.88 24.37
CA LEU A 377 -33.49 -7.40 23.64
C LEU A 377 -34.20 -8.45 24.51
N ARG A 378 -35.49 -8.22 24.74
CA ARG A 378 -36.40 -9.14 25.41
C ARG A 378 -37.42 -9.60 24.38
N ASN A 379 -37.82 -10.86 24.44
CA ASN A 379 -38.96 -11.32 23.65
C ASN A 379 -40.27 -10.74 24.21
N SER A 380 -41.38 -10.96 23.50
CA SER A 380 -42.74 -10.53 23.90
C SER A 380 -43.22 -11.10 25.25
N ARG A 381 -42.47 -12.04 25.85
CA ARG A 381 -42.72 -12.62 27.18
C ARG A 381 -41.70 -12.15 28.23
N GLY A 382 -40.92 -11.11 27.94
CA GLY A 382 -40.01 -10.45 28.88
C GLY A 382 -38.70 -11.20 29.18
N LYS A 383 -38.42 -12.34 28.52
CA LYS A 383 -37.21 -13.15 28.75
C LYS A 383 -36.02 -12.55 27.98
N ARG A 384 -34.86 -12.44 28.65
CA ARG A 384 -33.62 -11.92 28.03
C ARG A 384 -33.11 -12.89 26.98
N LEU A 385 -32.84 -12.39 25.78
CA LEU A 385 -32.13 -13.15 24.75
C LEU A 385 -30.63 -13.05 25.02
N ARG A 386 -29.95 -14.20 25.19
CA ARG A 386 -28.48 -14.26 25.25
C ARG A 386 -27.97 -14.35 23.81
N CYS A 387 -27.38 -13.28 23.29
CA CYS A 387 -26.52 -13.39 22.12
C CYS A 387 -25.10 -13.71 22.62
N SER A 388 -24.59 -14.91 22.32
CA SER A 388 -23.16 -15.19 22.43
C SER A 388 -22.45 -14.59 21.21
N VAL A 389 -21.21 -14.16 21.43
CA VAL A 389 -20.32 -13.47 20.47
C VAL A 389 -19.79 -14.45 19.40
N HIS A 390 -20.68 -15.20 18.76
CA HIS A 390 -20.34 -16.20 17.73
C HIS A 390 -21.21 -16.07 16.47
N CYS A 391 -21.56 -14.84 16.10
CA CYS A 391 -22.36 -14.55 14.91
C CYS A 391 -21.67 -13.59 13.93
N VAL A 392 -20.34 -13.68 13.79
CA VAL A 392 -19.58 -12.98 12.72
C VAL A 392 -18.79 -13.96 11.84
N SER A 393 -18.85 -15.27 12.08
CA SER A 393 -18.19 -16.28 11.25
C SER A 393 -19.19 -17.30 10.70
N ARG A 394 -20.08 -16.86 9.79
CA ARG A 394 -20.81 -17.71 8.81
C ARG A 394 -21.63 -16.87 7.82
N LEU A 395 -21.00 -15.85 7.22
CA LEU A 395 -21.50 -15.17 6.02
C LEU A 395 -20.39 -15.15 4.96
N ARG A 396 -20.00 -16.35 4.54
CA ARG A 396 -19.58 -16.64 3.16
C ARG A 396 -20.23 -17.97 2.83
N VAL A 397 -20.84 -18.03 1.64
CA VAL A 397 -21.65 -19.10 1.03
C VAL A 397 -23.15 -18.74 1.01
N ASP A 398 -23.65 -18.64 -0.23
CA ASP A 398 -25.03 -18.47 -0.70
C ASP A 398 -25.64 -17.06 -0.79
N ALA A 399 -25.08 -16.23 -1.69
CA ALA A 399 -25.75 -15.08 -2.30
C ALA A 399 -26.49 -15.46 -3.60
N ALA A 400 -27.11 -16.65 -3.66
CA ALA A 400 -27.89 -17.11 -4.81
C ALA A 400 -29.12 -17.90 -4.35
N ARG A 401 -30.12 -17.19 -3.80
CA ARG A 401 -31.56 -17.51 -3.72
C ARG A 401 -32.16 -16.84 -2.49
N LEU A 402 -32.93 -15.77 -2.71
CA LEU A 402 -34.21 -15.47 -2.02
C LEU A 402 -34.56 -13.98 -2.18
N THR A 403 -35.32 -13.65 -3.22
CA THR A 403 -36.52 -12.80 -3.11
C THR A 403 -37.34 -12.88 -4.40
N GLN A 404 -38.08 -13.98 -4.53
CA GLN A 404 -39.45 -13.93 -5.05
C GLN A 404 -40.37 -14.13 -3.82
N THR A 405 -41.56 -13.52 -3.87
CA THR A 405 -42.66 -13.55 -2.87
C THR A 405 -42.49 -12.65 -1.63
N LEU A 406 -42.90 -11.39 -1.74
CA LEU A 406 -44.25 -10.90 -1.38
C LEU A 406 -44.41 -9.45 -1.84
#